data_AF-A0A4T0DBA7-F1
#
_entry.id   AF-A0A4T0DBA7-F1
#
_cell.length_a   1.000
_cell.length_b   1.000
_cell.length_c   1.000
_cell.angle_alpha   90.00
_cell.angle_beta   90.00
_cell.angle_gamma   90.00
#
_symmetry.space_group_name_H-M   'P 1'
#
loop_
_entity.id
_entity.type
_entity.pdbx_description
1 polymer ?
#
loop_
_entity_poly.entity_id
_entity_poly.type
_entity_poly.pdbx_seq_one_letter_code
_entity_poly.pdbx_strand_id
1 'polypeptide(L)'
;MLHLLYKPSHYLRPRYSNSIVSYFWLLGQSRYSTRAGSEEAPTHQHVTHMADDKARDKTSEAGAHENLRAYQRDYQKEYRDRNREKIRAAQRLYGEQNKDKLKAYREQNKDKMKRWYQEHKEEAKAYREQNKDKAKAWREQNKDKLKAWRDQNKDKIKRWYQEHKEQVKAYRERNKDKMKAYTARYHQQHKQRVAELMRQWSKNNPSRRYEYGRQWSLKNRELYLQKIAEYRLKCSNLGLFDRYSAAKREKYNSDKQYRMASRLHTWLTQSEEAHQLSWPTHQPILYDTRQSHHCSGCGHGRYIKLWWEKLDENRNPTGELSCYACFTSDWSRALPIGHENMFVNRRPRHRSPAKAPDDNIEDKTATEPSEKPDQPT
;
A
#
# COMPACT_ATOMS: atom_id res chain seq x y z
N MET A 1 12.35 24.23 14.25
CA MET A 1 11.21 23.35 13.91
C MET A 1 10.75 22.68 15.18
N LEU A 2 9.49 22.90 15.53
CA LEU A 2 8.73 22.16 16.53
C LEU A 2 8.49 20.72 16.08
N HIS A 3 8.46 19.80 17.04
CA HIS A 3 7.35 18.87 17.34
C HIS A 3 7.84 17.99 18.51
N LEU A 4 7.55 18.34 19.77
CA LEU A 4 6.38 17.87 20.53
C LEU A 4 5.96 16.44 20.19
N LEU A 5 6.15 15.49 21.12
CA LEU A 5 5.15 14.48 21.50
C LEU A 5 5.39 13.99 22.95
N TYR A 6 4.62 14.60 23.86
CA TYR A 6 3.80 13.98 24.91
C TYR A 6 4.00 12.48 25.23
N LYS A 7 4.27 12.14 26.51
CA LYS A 7 3.70 10.97 27.21
C LYS A 7 3.54 11.23 28.72
N PRO A 8 2.40 10.84 29.34
CA PRO A 8 2.09 11.11 30.74
C PRO A 8 2.67 10.07 31.71
N SER A 9 3.05 10.57 32.88
CA SER A 9 3.55 9.81 34.04
C SER A 9 2.39 9.14 34.79
N HIS A 10 2.56 7.87 35.16
CA HIS A 10 1.75 7.24 36.20
C HIS A 10 2.51 6.09 36.89
N TYR A 11 2.51 6.17 38.23
CA TYR A 11 2.75 5.16 39.27
C TYR A 11 4.19 4.80 39.70
N LEU A 12 4.61 5.50 40.77
CA LEU A 12 5.42 4.99 41.87
C LEU A 12 4.64 3.91 42.65
N ARG A 13 5.27 2.78 42.95
CA ARG A 13 4.96 1.92 44.12
C ARG A 13 6.18 1.03 44.47
N PRO A 14 6.27 0.51 45.69
CA PRO A 14 7.46 0.59 46.55
C PRO A 14 8.21 -0.74 46.64
N ARG A 15 9.52 -0.69 46.90
CA ARG A 15 10.30 -1.87 47.28
C ARG A 15 10.32 -2.00 48.81
N TYR A 16 9.52 -2.92 49.33
CA TYR A 16 9.74 -3.51 50.66
C TYR A 16 10.59 -4.79 50.52
N SER A 17 11.46 -4.96 51.51
CA SER A 17 12.44 -6.03 51.75
C SER A 17 11.81 -7.35 52.19
N ASN A 18 12.57 -8.46 52.06
CA ASN A 18 12.76 -9.59 52.99
C ASN A 18 13.53 -10.68 52.21
N SER A 19 14.86 -10.83 52.36
CA SER A 19 15.65 -11.38 53.49
C SER A 19 15.58 -12.91 53.62
N ILE A 20 16.66 -13.47 54.20
CA ILE A 20 16.87 -14.83 54.74
C ILE A 20 17.29 -15.85 53.64
N VAL A 21 18.40 -16.59 53.69
CA VAL A 21 19.06 -17.43 54.73
C VAL A 21 20.51 -17.65 54.26
N SER A 22 21.56 -17.22 55.00
CA SER A 22 22.33 -17.95 56.04
C SER A 22 23.15 -19.15 55.53
N TYR A 23 24.34 -19.50 55.99
CA TYR A 23 25.34 -19.05 56.99
C TYR A 23 26.59 -19.94 56.73
N PHE A 24 27.64 -19.80 57.55
CA PHE A 24 28.81 -20.67 57.71
C PHE A 24 30.01 -20.39 56.77
N TRP A 25 31.21 -20.01 57.22
CA TRP A 25 31.88 -20.32 58.49
C TRP A 25 32.81 -19.17 58.93
N LEU A 26 32.68 -18.80 60.19
CA LEU A 26 33.59 -17.99 61.01
C LEU A 26 34.52 -18.97 61.75
N LEU A 27 35.84 -18.78 61.68
CA LEU A 27 36.83 -19.06 62.73
C LEU A 27 38.12 -18.34 62.28
N GLY A 28 38.90 -17.64 63.09
CA GLY A 28 38.91 -17.44 64.52
C GLY A 28 40.26 -16.79 64.83
N GLN A 29 40.16 -15.60 65.42
CA GLN A 29 41.06 -14.88 66.33
C GLN A 29 42.42 -15.48 66.73
N SER A 30 43.44 -14.60 66.94
CA SER A 30 44.23 -14.42 68.19
C SER A 30 45.66 -13.90 67.87
N ARG A 31 46.10 -12.69 68.23
CA ARG A 31 46.61 -12.08 69.51
C ARG A 31 48.15 -11.85 69.44
N TYR A 32 48.56 -10.63 69.85
CA TYR A 32 49.83 -10.06 70.39
C TYR A 32 51.12 -10.93 70.36
N SER A 33 52.37 -10.46 70.18
CA SER A 33 53.07 -9.31 70.78
C SER A 33 54.52 -9.20 70.27
N THR A 34 55.04 -7.95 70.24
CA THR A 34 56.44 -7.45 70.33
C THR A 34 57.67 -8.39 70.24
N ARG A 35 58.66 -8.05 69.39
CA ARG A 35 60.06 -7.75 69.81
C ARG A 35 60.88 -7.09 68.67
N ALA A 36 61.66 -6.07 69.05
CA ALA A 36 62.62 -5.37 68.21
C ALA A 36 63.78 -6.27 67.76
N GLY A 37 64.26 -6.04 66.53
CA GLY A 37 65.52 -6.51 65.99
C GLY A 37 66.00 -5.48 64.98
N SER A 38 67.13 -4.86 65.29
CA SER A 38 67.83 -3.85 64.52
C SER A 38 68.39 -4.40 63.21
N GLU A 39 68.78 -3.46 62.35
CA GLU A 39 69.77 -3.56 61.27
C GLU A 39 69.24 -3.73 59.83
N GLU A 40 69.46 -2.62 59.10
CA GLU A 40 69.74 -2.47 57.67
C GLU A 40 68.55 -2.49 56.69
N ALA A 41 68.14 -1.27 56.33
CA ALA A 41 67.19 -1.01 55.25
C ALA A 41 67.75 -1.46 53.89
N PRO A 42 67.04 -2.30 53.13
CA PRO A 42 67.45 -2.68 51.78
C PRO A 42 67.33 -1.45 50.87
N THR A 43 68.34 -1.24 50.03
CA THR A 43 68.46 -0.07 49.15
C THR A 43 67.26 0.05 48.20
N HIS A 44 66.90 1.30 47.90
CA HIS A 44 65.69 1.74 47.16
C HIS A 44 65.46 1.01 45.80
N GLN A 45 66.48 0.39 45.21
CA GLN A 45 66.36 -0.36 43.95
C GLN A 45 65.79 -1.78 44.12
N HIS A 46 65.92 -2.41 45.29
CA HIS A 46 65.44 -3.78 45.51
C HIS A 46 63.93 -3.83 45.85
N VAL A 47 63.39 -2.71 46.36
CA VAL A 47 61.97 -2.56 46.70
C VAL A 47 61.12 -2.27 45.45
N THR A 48 61.67 -1.54 44.47
CA THR A 48 60.97 -1.23 43.21
C THR A 48 60.77 -2.47 42.35
N HIS A 49 61.79 -3.33 42.22
CA HIS A 49 61.68 -4.58 41.45
C HIS A 49 60.64 -5.56 42.03
N MET A 50 60.60 -5.74 43.36
CA MET A 50 59.59 -6.60 44.01
C MET A 50 58.15 -6.06 43.93
N ALA A 51 57.99 -4.73 43.88
CA ALA A 51 56.68 -4.09 43.72
C ALA A 51 56.15 -4.24 42.28
N ASP A 52 57.03 -4.09 41.29
CA ASP A 52 56.70 -4.25 39.87
C ASP A 52 56.40 -5.71 39.52
N ASP A 53 57.15 -6.68 40.07
CA ASP A 53 56.86 -8.11 39.88
C ASP A 53 55.54 -8.52 40.56
N LYS A 54 55.25 -8.02 41.78
CA LYS A 54 53.93 -8.23 42.43
C LYS A 54 52.77 -7.57 41.66
N ALA A 55 52.99 -6.45 41.00
CA ALA A 55 51.97 -5.79 40.18
C ALA A 55 51.72 -6.56 38.87
N ARG A 56 52.77 -7.17 38.30
CA ARG A 56 52.69 -8.02 37.11
C ARG A 56 52.01 -9.37 37.39
N ASP A 57 52.27 -9.97 38.54
CA ASP A 57 51.58 -11.20 38.97
C ASP A 57 50.10 -10.94 39.32
N LYS A 58 49.77 -9.82 39.97
CA LYS A 58 48.36 -9.45 40.23
C LYS A 58 47.57 -9.17 38.95
N THR A 59 48.20 -8.62 37.92
CA THR A 59 47.55 -8.36 36.63
C THR A 59 47.39 -9.63 35.79
N SER A 60 48.32 -10.59 35.90
CA SER A 60 48.18 -11.92 35.28
C SER A 60 47.10 -12.77 35.98
N GLU A 61 47.02 -12.75 37.31
CA GLU A 61 45.97 -13.40 38.11
C GLU A 61 44.59 -12.79 37.86
N ALA A 62 44.49 -11.46 37.75
CA ALA A 62 43.24 -10.77 37.40
C ALA A 62 42.75 -11.16 35.99
N GLY A 63 43.66 -11.30 35.02
CA GLY A 63 43.36 -11.78 33.68
C GLY A 63 42.90 -13.25 33.65
N ALA A 64 43.57 -14.12 34.41
CA ALA A 64 43.17 -15.52 34.54
C ALA A 64 41.78 -15.69 35.18
N HIS A 65 41.47 -14.87 36.19
CA HIS A 65 40.17 -14.88 36.87
C HIS A 65 39.04 -14.31 36.00
N GLU A 66 39.30 -13.31 35.14
CA GLU A 66 38.32 -12.83 34.17
C GLU A 66 38.04 -13.85 33.06
N ASN A 67 39.07 -14.58 32.60
CA ASN A 67 38.91 -15.67 31.63
C ASN A 67 38.09 -16.84 32.21
N LEU A 68 38.27 -17.18 33.49
CA LEU A 68 37.46 -18.19 34.17
C LEU A 68 35.99 -17.76 34.30
N ARG A 69 35.73 -16.47 34.60
CA ARG A 69 34.38 -15.90 34.63
C ARG A 69 33.74 -15.86 33.25
N ALA A 70 34.51 -15.57 32.21
CA ALA A 70 34.03 -15.61 30.82
C ALA A 70 33.60 -17.04 30.43
N TYR A 71 34.44 -18.05 30.72
CA TYR A 71 34.11 -19.45 30.51
C TYR A 71 32.83 -19.89 31.26
N GLN A 72 32.67 -19.48 32.52
CA GLN A 72 31.45 -19.76 33.30
C GLN A 72 30.20 -19.09 32.70
N ARG A 73 30.32 -17.85 32.20
CA ARG A 73 29.21 -17.14 31.53
C ARG A 73 28.79 -17.84 30.24
N ASP A 74 29.75 -18.26 29.43
CA ASP A 74 29.48 -18.93 28.16
C ASP A 74 28.89 -20.33 28.37
N TYR A 75 29.43 -21.10 29.32
CA TYR A 75 28.85 -22.38 29.73
C TYR A 75 27.41 -22.23 30.25
N GLN A 76 27.14 -21.23 31.11
CA GLN A 76 25.79 -20.95 31.59
C GLN A 76 24.84 -20.52 30.47
N LYS A 77 25.33 -19.78 29.48
CA LYS A 77 24.56 -19.36 28.31
C LYS A 77 24.18 -20.56 27.45
N GLU A 78 25.13 -21.44 27.13
CA GLU A 78 24.86 -22.67 26.39
C GLU A 78 23.93 -23.63 27.15
N TYR A 79 24.06 -23.73 28.47
CA TYR A 79 23.16 -24.51 29.30
C TYR A 79 21.72 -23.94 29.29
N ARG A 80 21.58 -22.61 29.37
CA ARG A 80 20.28 -21.92 29.27
C ARG A 80 19.66 -22.08 27.89
N ASP A 81 20.46 -22.04 26.82
CA ASP A 81 19.99 -22.20 25.45
C ASP A 81 19.54 -23.65 25.19
N ARG A 82 20.31 -24.65 25.63
CA ARG A 82 19.94 -26.07 25.53
C ARG A 82 18.68 -26.42 26.34
N ASN A 83 18.46 -25.75 27.47
CA ASN A 83 17.28 -25.98 28.33
C ASN A 83 16.19 -24.92 28.17
N ARG A 84 16.29 -24.03 27.17
CA ARG A 84 15.41 -22.86 27.00
C ARG A 84 13.94 -23.22 26.95
N GLU A 85 13.61 -24.26 26.19
CA GLU A 85 12.22 -24.71 26.03
C GLU A 85 11.69 -25.38 27.31
N LYS A 86 12.52 -26.11 28.06
CA LYS A 86 12.14 -26.69 29.37
C LYS A 86 11.88 -25.60 30.41
N ILE A 87 12.73 -24.56 30.47
CA ILE A 87 12.56 -23.42 31.37
C ILE A 87 11.28 -22.65 31.02
N ARG A 88 11.03 -22.39 29.73
CA ARG A 88 9.80 -21.73 29.27
C ARG A 88 8.55 -22.55 29.56
N ALA A 89 8.60 -23.86 29.38
CA ALA A 89 7.48 -24.75 29.69
C ALA A 89 7.17 -24.72 31.20
N ALA A 90 8.18 -24.81 32.06
CA ALA A 90 8.00 -24.71 33.51
C ALA A 90 7.44 -23.33 33.94
N GLN A 91 7.93 -22.24 33.34
CA GLN A 91 7.40 -20.89 33.60
C GLN A 91 5.94 -20.72 33.15
N ARG A 92 5.56 -21.31 32.01
CA ARG A 92 4.16 -21.31 31.55
C ARG A 92 3.27 -22.08 32.52
N LEU A 93 3.69 -23.27 32.95
CA LEU A 93 2.92 -24.12 33.87
C LEU A 93 2.74 -23.44 35.23
N TYR A 94 3.81 -22.82 35.76
CA TYR A 94 3.74 -22.01 36.98
C TYR A 94 2.85 -20.77 36.82
N GLY A 95 2.91 -20.11 35.67
CA GLY A 95 2.05 -18.97 35.34
C GLY A 95 0.58 -19.35 35.23
N GLU A 96 0.27 -20.52 34.67
CA GLU A 96 -1.08 -21.04 34.49
C GLU A 96 -1.69 -21.47 35.83
N GLN A 97 -0.93 -22.19 36.67
CA GLN A 97 -1.36 -22.59 38.02
C GLN A 97 -1.60 -21.40 38.97
N ASN A 98 -0.92 -20.27 38.76
CA ASN A 98 -1.07 -19.08 39.60
C ASN A 98 -1.94 -17.98 38.97
N LYS A 99 -2.46 -18.20 37.75
CA LYS A 99 -3.29 -17.23 37.02
C LYS A 99 -4.56 -16.89 37.78
N ASP A 100 -5.23 -17.91 38.31
CA ASP A 100 -6.51 -17.73 38.99
C ASP A 100 -6.33 -17.15 40.39
N LYS A 101 -5.22 -17.48 41.08
CA LYS A 101 -4.85 -16.85 42.36
C LYS A 101 -4.57 -15.35 42.21
N LEU A 102 -3.84 -14.96 41.16
CA LEU A 102 -3.58 -13.55 40.86
C LEU A 102 -4.85 -12.81 40.47
N LYS A 103 -5.76 -13.46 39.72
CA LYS A 103 -7.06 -12.89 39.35
C LYS A 103 -7.95 -12.68 40.58
N ALA A 104 -8.03 -13.66 41.48
CA ALA A 104 -8.77 -13.56 42.74
C ALA A 104 -8.21 -12.45 43.64
N TYR A 105 -6.88 -12.35 43.78
CA TYR A 105 -6.24 -11.27 44.55
C TYR A 105 -6.52 -9.87 43.97
N ARG A 106 -6.56 -9.74 42.63
CA ARG A 106 -6.91 -8.47 41.96
C ARG A 106 -8.37 -8.09 42.20
N GLU A 107 -9.29 -9.05 42.11
CA GLU A 107 -10.72 -8.79 42.31
C GLU A 107 -11.02 -8.40 43.76
N GLN A 108 -10.44 -9.10 44.74
CA GLN A 108 -10.59 -8.75 46.17
C GLN A 108 -10.06 -7.35 46.53
N ASN A 109 -9.06 -6.84 45.80
CA ASN A 109 -8.48 -5.52 46.06
C ASN A 109 -9.04 -4.41 45.16
N LYS A 110 -9.90 -4.74 44.19
CA LYS A 110 -10.48 -3.80 43.24
C LYS A 110 -11.36 -2.76 43.93
N ASP A 111 -12.23 -3.20 44.84
CA ASP A 111 -13.13 -2.30 45.56
C ASP A 111 -12.39 -1.44 46.58
N LYS A 112 -11.32 -1.97 47.19
CA LYS A 112 -10.44 -1.20 48.09
C LYS A 112 -9.72 -0.07 47.34
N MET A 113 -9.16 -0.36 46.17
CA MET A 113 -8.56 0.67 45.32
C MET A 113 -9.59 1.71 44.87
N LYS A 114 -10.80 1.27 44.50
CA LYS A 114 -11.87 2.17 44.07
C LYS A 114 -12.30 3.13 45.19
N ARG A 115 -12.49 2.62 46.41
CA ARG A 115 -12.81 3.46 47.60
C ARG A 115 -11.68 4.44 47.90
N TRP A 116 -10.43 3.99 47.90
CA TRP A 116 -9.27 4.86 48.10
C TRP A 116 -9.20 6.00 47.06
N TYR A 117 -9.45 5.70 45.77
CA TYR A 117 -9.51 6.75 44.75
C TYR A 117 -10.66 7.73 44.96
N GLN A 118 -11.80 7.27 45.48
CA GLN A 118 -12.97 8.10 45.72
C GLN A 118 -12.79 9.02 46.92
N GLU A 119 -12.20 8.52 48.00
CA GLU A 119 -11.85 9.28 49.21
C GLU A 119 -10.84 10.39 48.89
N HIS A 120 -9.77 10.08 48.14
CA HIS A 120 -8.73 11.06 47.81
C HIS A 120 -9.04 11.90 46.56
N LYS A 121 -10.22 11.74 45.93
CA LYS A 121 -10.60 12.48 44.72
C LYS A 121 -10.75 13.98 45.00
N GLU A 122 -11.44 14.31 46.08
CA GLU A 122 -11.75 15.70 46.42
C GLU A 122 -10.52 16.41 47.01
N GLU A 123 -9.65 15.70 47.74
CA GLU A 123 -8.34 16.21 48.16
C GLU A 123 -7.42 16.55 46.97
N ALA A 124 -7.35 15.66 45.98
CA ALA A 124 -6.56 15.90 44.77
C ALA A 124 -7.13 17.04 43.90
N LYS A 125 -8.44 17.31 43.99
CA LYS A 125 -9.07 18.48 43.37
C LYS A 125 -8.78 19.76 44.14
N ALA A 126 -8.91 19.76 45.47
CA ALA A 126 -8.62 20.91 46.31
C ALA A 126 -7.14 21.34 46.17
N TYR A 127 -6.21 20.38 46.16
CA TYR A 127 -4.79 20.66 45.92
C TYR A 127 -4.53 21.23 44.51
N ARG A 128 -5.27 20.76 43.49
CA ARG A 128 -5.18 21.29 42.13
C ARG A 128 -5.71 22.71 42.04
N GLU A 129 -6.84 23.01 42.69
CA GLU A 129 -7.44 24.34 42.65
C GLU A 129 -6.58 25.36 43.41
N GLN A 130 -6.07 25.01 44.60
CA GLN A 130 -5.16 25.88 45.36
C GLN A 130 -3.85 26.20 44.63
N ASN A 131 -3.36 25.29 43.78
CA ASN A 131 -2.13 25.52 43.01
C ASN A 131 -2.38 26.07 41.61
N LYS A 132 -3.64 26.17 41.16
CA LYS A 132 -4.03 26.69 39.85
C LYS A 132 -3.66 28.16 39.70
N ASP A 133 -3.97 28.96 40.72
CA ASP A 133 -3.68 30.39 40.71
C ASP A 133 -2.18 30.66 40.86
N LYS A 134 -1.47 29.86 41.66
CA LYS A 134 0.00 29.91 41.76
C LYS A 134 0.66 29.59 40.40
N ALA A 135 0.19 28.56 39.71
CA ALA A 135 0.69 28.20 38.37
C ALA A 135 0.31 29.24 37.30
N LYS A 136 -0.84 29.92 37.45
CA LYS A 136 -1.25 31.01 36.57
C LYS A 136 -0.39 32.27 36.80
N ALA A 137 -0.18 32.65 38.06
CA ALA A 137 0.70 33.77 38.43
C ALA A 137 2.14 33.53 37.99
N TRP A 138 2.69 32.33 38.20
CA TRP A 138 4.04 31.99 37.73
C TRP A 138 4.16 32.05 36.19
N ARG A 139 3.13 31.63 35.46
CA ARG A 139 3.09 31.76 33.99
C ARG A 139 3.04 33.21 33.54
N GLU A 140 2.22 34.05 34.18
CA GLU A 140 2.11 35.46 33.81
C GLU A 140 3.41 36.22 34.10
N GLN A 141 4.03 36.00 35.27
CA GLN A 141 5.31 36.60 35.63
C GLN A 141 6.47 36.20 34.71
N ASN A 142 6.43 34.99 34.13
CA ASN A 142 7.47 34.52 33.22
C ASN A 142 7.14 34.73 31.74
N LYS A 143 5.93 35.19 31.42
CA LYS A 143 5.46 35.45 30.05
C LYS A 143 6.31 36.53 29.37
N ASP A 144 6.53 37.64 30.06
CA ASP A 144 7.31 38.76 29.54
C ASP A 144 8.79 38.44 29.46
N LYS A 145 9.31 37.64 30.40
CA LYS A 145 10.70 37.12 30.34
C LYS A 145 10.91 36.21 29.14
N LEU A 146 9.96 35.31 28.86
CA LEU A 146 10.02 34.42 27.69
C LEU A 146 9.84 35.18 26.37
N LYS A 147 9.02 36.23 26.38
CA LYS A 147 8.84 37.12 25.22
C LYS A 147 10.12 37.92 24.96
N ALA A 148 10.70 38.55 25.98
CA ALA A 148 11.98 39.26 25.89
C ALA A 148 13.13 38.34 25.44
N TRP A 149 13.22 37.12 25.98
CA TRP A 149 14.21 36.13 25.53
C TRP A 149 13.99 35.73 24.06
N ARG A 150 12.74 35.58 23.62
CA ARG A 150 12.42 35.30 22.20
C ARG A 150 12.78 36.47 21.31
N ASP A 151 12.46 37.70 21.69
CA ASP A 151 12.76 38.90 20.91
C ASP A 151 14.27 39.14 20.81
N GLN A 152 15.02 38.97 21.90
CA GLN A 152 16.49 39.07 21.91
C GLN A 152 17.19 38.00 21.05
N ASN A 153 16.61 36.81 20.93
CA ASN A 153 17.18 35.72 20.13
C ASN A 153 16.60 35.66 18.70
N LYS A 154 15.50 36.36 18.41
CA LYS A 154 14.88 36.43 17.08
C LYS A 154 15.85 36.93 16.03
N ASP A 155 16.55 38.03 16.34
CA ASP A 155 17.52 38.61 15.42
C ASP A 155 18.79 37.76 15.29
N LYS A 156 19.20 37.08 16.36
CA LYS A 156 20.33 36.13 16.31
C LYS A 156 20.02 34.93 15.42
N ILE A 157 18.83 34.34 15.56
CA ILE A 157 18.37 33.23 14.71
C ILE A 157 18.25 33.70 13.25
N LYS A 158 17.69 34.89 13.02
CA LYS A 158 17.56 35.45 11.67
C LYS A 158 18.92 35.71 11.02
N ARG A 159 19.89 36.27 11.77
CA ARG A 159 21.29 36.45 11.31
C ARG A 159 21.94 35.12 10.99
N TRP A 160 21.85 34.13 11.90
CA TRP A 160 22.38 32.79 11.67
C TRP A 160 21.80 32.15 10.40
N TYR A 161 20.48 32.22 10.19
CA TYR A 161 19.88 31.73 8.94
C TYR A 161 20.38 32.46 7.71
N GLN A 162 20.58 33.77 7.78
CA GLN A 162 21.07 34.58 6.66
C GLN A 162 22.54 34.27 6.34
N GLU A 163 23.39 34.17 7.36
CA GLU A 163 24.81 33.82 7.26
C GLU A 163 25.02 32.40 6.69
N HIS A 164 24.18 31.45 7.09
CA HIS A 164 24.27 30.06 6.63
C HIS A 164 23.39 29.75 5.40
N LYS A 165 22.61 30.71 4.90
CA LYS A 165 21.73 30.53 3.73
C LYS A 165 22.50 30.08 2.50
N GLU A 166 23.60 30.76 2.21
CA GLU A 166 24.43 30.48 1.05
C GLU A 166 25.22 29.18 1.22
N GLN A 167 25.60 28.81 2.46
CA GLN A 167 26.21 27.51 2.75
C GLN A 167 25.24 26.35 2.53
N VAL A 168 23.98 26.48 2.96
CA VAL A 168 22.94 25.46 2.71
C VAL A 168 22.62 25.35 1.23
N LYS A 169 22.55 26.47 0.49
CA LYS A 169 22.40 26.46 -0.96
C LYS A 169 23.58 25.79 -1.66
N ALA A 170 24.81 26.16 -1.30
CA ALA A 170 26.02 25.57 -1.85
C ALA A 170 26.10 24.05 -1.56
N TYR A 171 25.71 23.61 -0.37
CA TYR A 171 25.60 22.19 -0.02
C TYR A 171 24.54 21.46 -0.84
N ARG A 172 23.35 22.08 -1.04
CA ARG A 172 22.28 21.51 -1.88
C ARG A 172 22.70 21.40 -3.34
N GLU A 173 23.32 22.43 -3.91
CA GLU A 173 23.81 22.39 -5.29
C GLU A 173 24.94 21.38 -5.47
N ARG A 174 25.93 21.35 -4.56
CA ARG A 174 27.02 20.36 -4.58
C ARG A 174 26.51 18.91 -4.51
N ASN A 175 25.41 18.67 -3.81
CA ASN A 175 24.83 17.33 -3.66
C ASN A 175 23.63 17.07 -4.57
N LYS A 176 23.23 18.01 -5.42
CA LYS A 176 22.07 17.90 -6.29
C LYS A 176 22.20 16.72 -7.24
N ASP A 177 23.35 16.59 -7.88
CA ASP A 177 23.59 15.52 -8.82
C ASP A 177 23.79 14.17 -8.12
N LYS A 178 24.37 14.17 -6.91
CA LYS A 178 24.43 12.97 -6.06
C LYS A 178 23.04 12.48 -5.66
N MET A 179 22.14 13.39 -5.28
CA MET A 179 20.76 13.06 -4.93
C MET A 179 19.95 12.60 -6.15
N LYS A 180 20.13 13.25 -7.31
CA LYS A 180 19.54 12.80 -8.57
C LYS A 180 20.03 11.41 -8.96
N ALA A 181 21.35 11.16 -8.88
CA ALA A 181 21.94 9.86 -9.18
C ALA A 181 21.44 8.77 -8.22
N TYR A 182 21.35 9.06 -6.92
CA TYR A 182 20.78 8.15 -5.93
C TYR A 182 19.31 7.83 -6.25
N THR A 183 18.51 8.86 -6.53
CA THR A 183 17.08 8.71 -6.85
C THR A 183 16.89 7.91 -8.14
N ALA A 184 17.71 8.17 -9.16
CA ALA A 184 17.70 7.42 -10.42
C ALA A 184 18.06 5.95 -10.21
N ARG A 185 19.12 5.65 -9.43
CA ARG A 185 19.50 4.27 -9.07
C ARG A 185 18.39 3.57 -8.30
N TYR A 186 17.79 4.24 -7.32
CA TYR A 186 16.67 3.72 -6.55
C TYR A 186 15.47 3.39 -7.46
N HIS A 187 15.07 4.31 -8.34
CA HIS A 187 14.01 4.06 -9.32
C HIS A 187 14.35 2.92 -10.27
N GLN A 188 15.60 2.80 -10.72
CA GLN A 188 16.04 1.73 -11.61
C GLN A 188 16.00 0.36 -10.92
N GLN A 189 16.50 0.27 -9.68
CA GLN A 189 16.45 -0.95 -8.86
C GLN A 189 15.01 -1.39 -8.57
N HIS A 190 14.12 -0.43 -8.31
CA HIS A 190 12.72 -0.73 -7.99
C HIS A 190 11.79 -0.70 -9.21
N LYS A 191 12.30 -0.42 -10.41
CA LYS A 191 11.51 -0.32 -11.65
C LYS A 191 10.71 -1.58 -11.91
N GLN A 192 11.34 -2.74 -11.78
CA GLN A 192 10.70 -4.03 -12.02
C GLN A 192 9.64 -4.33 -10.97
N ARG A 193 9.94 -4.10 -9.68
CA ARG A 193 9.00 -4.28 -8.57
C ARG A 193 7.77 -3.39 -8.71
N VAL A 194 7.95 -2.12 -9.03
CA VAL A 194 6.84 -1.19 -9.27
C VAL A 194 6.03 -1.63 -10.51
N ALA A 195 6.70 -2.04 -11.60
CA ALA A 195 6.01 -2.54 -12.79
C ALA A 195 5.19 -3.80 -12.49
N GLU A 196 5.71 -4.71 -11.66
CA GLU A 196 5.02 -5.92 -11.23
C GLU A 196 3.78 -5.59 -10.39
N LEU A 197 3.92 -4.72 -9.38
CA LEU A 197 2.80 -4.24 -8.58
C LEU A 197 1.73 -3.58 -9.46
N MET A 198 2.13 -2.76 -10.43
CA MET A 198 1.20 -2.13 -11.37
C MET A 198 0.51 -3.16 -12.28
N ARG A 199 1.20 -4.23 -12.70
CA ARG A 199 0.58 -5.34 -13.46
C ARG A 199 -0.42 -6.11 -12.61
N GLN A 200 -0.06 -6.44 -11.37
CA GLN A 200 -0.96 -7.13 -10.44
C GLN A 200 -2.20 -6.28 -10.16
N TRP A 201 -2.01 -5.00 -9.84
CA TRP A 201 -3.12 -4.05 -9.67
C TRP A 201 -4.00 -3.97 -10.93
N SER A 202 -3.39 -3.89 -12.12
CA SER A 202 -4.11 -3.84 -13.39
C SER A 202 -4.91 -5.11 -13.68
N LYS A 203 -4.40 -6.29 -13.29
CA LYS A 203 -5.12 -7.56 -13.42
C LYS A 203 -6.32 -7.63 -12.48
N ASN A 204 -6.14 -7.18 -11.24
CA ASN A 204 -7.19 -7.24 -10.22
C ASN A 204 -8.22 -6.12 -10.36
N ASN A 205 -7.92 -5.06 -11.12
CA ASN A 205 -8.76 -3.86 -11.24
C ASN A 205 -8.97 -3.44 -12.72
N PRO A 206 -9.53 -4.31 -13.59
CA PRO A 206 -9.68 -4.02 -15.01
C PRO A 206 -10.57 -2.80 -15.29
N SER A 207 -11.67 -2.65 -14.55
CA SER A 207 -12.62 -1.54 -14.69
C SER A 207 -11.99 -0.21 -14.30
N ARG A 208 -11.34 -0.14 -13.11
CA ARG A 208 -10.65 1.07 -12.66
C ARG A 208 -9.49 1.47 -13.57
N ARG A 209 -8.74 0.51 -14.10
CA ARG A 209 -7.69 0.79 -15.09
C ARG A 209 -8.27 1.47 -16.33
N TYR A 210 -9.40 0.98 -16.82
CA TYR A 210 -10.06 1.58 -17.97
C TYR A 210 -10.58 2.99 -17.67
N GLU A 211 -11.28 3.17 -16.54
CA GLU A 211 -11.80 4.47 -16.11
C GLU A 211 -10.69 5.50 -15.96
N TYR A 212 -9.58 5.12 -15.33
CA TYR A 212 -8.40 5.97 -15.21
C TYR A 212 -7.86 6.37 -16.58
N GLY A 213 -7.73 5.42 -17.51
CA GLY A 213 -7.32 5.70 -18.89
C GLY A 213 -8.30 6.63 -19.62
N ARG A 214 -9.61 6.43 -19.43
CA ARG A 214 -10.67 7.29 -19.98
C ARG A 214 -10.57 8.70 -19.43
N GLN A 215 -10.49 8.86 -18.11
CA GLN A 215 -10.35 10.16 -17.46
C GLN A 215 -9.07 10.88 -17.93
N TRP A 216 -7.96 10.16 -18.04
CA TRP A 216 -6.72 10.72 -18.57
C TRP A 216 -6.88 11.20 -20.02
N SER A 217 -7.54 10.42 -20.87
CA SER A 217 -7.82 10.80 -22.27
C SER A 217 -8.76 12.00 -22.40
N LEU A 218 -9.72 12.15 -21.48
CA LEU A 218 -10.62 13.31 -21.46
C LEU A 218 -9.88 14.56 -21.02
N LYS A 219 -9.06 14.47 -19.96
CA LYS A 219 -8.22 15.58 -19.48
C LYS A 219 -7.15 15.99 -20.49
N ASN A 220 -6.62 15.04 -21.26
CA ASN A 220 -5.54 15.24 -22.23
C ASN A 220 -6.00 14.93 -23.66
N ARG A 221 -7.19 15.44 -24.03
CA ARG A 221 -7.87 15.08 -25.28
C ARG A 221 -7.01 15.26 -26.53
N GLU A 222 -6.35 16.41 -26.65
CA GLU A 222 -5.53 16.73 -27.81
C GLU A 222 -4.32 15.79 -27.93
N LEU A 223 -3.56 15.61 -26.84
CA LEU A 223 -2.44 14.68 -26.79
C LEU A 223 -2.87 13.23 -27.07
N TYR A 224 -4.05 12.83 -26.60
CA TYR A 224 -4.61 11.51 -26.87
C TYR A 224 -4.91 11.32 -28.38
N LEU A 225 -5.50 12.32 -29.03
CA LEU A 225 -5.77 12.29 -30.47
C LEU A 225 -4.48 12.25 -31.29
N GLN A 226 -3.46 13.05 -30.92
CA GLN A 226 -2.14 13.02 -31.55
C GLN A 226 -1.51 11.62 -31.47
N LYS A 227 -1.47 11.02 -30.27
CA LYS A 227 -0.96 9.67 -30.07
C LYS A 227 -1.72 8.61 -30.87
N ILE A 228 -3.04 8.76 -31.02
CA ILE A 228 -3.83 7.86 -31.87
C ILE A 228 -3.45 8.02 -33.34
N ALA A 229 -3.28 9.25 -33.82
CA ALA A 229 -2.89 9.51 -35.20
C ALA A 229 -1.51 8.94 -35.51
N GLU A 230 -0.52 9.18 -34.63
CA GLU A 230 0.82 8.59 -34.73
C GLU A 230 0.78 7.06 -34.75
N TYR A 231 0.01 6.45 -33.85
CA TYR A 231 -0.15 5.00 -33.81
C TYR A 231 -0.78 4.45 -35.08
N ARG A 232 -1.82 5.12 -35.61
CA ARG A 232 -2.46 4.75 -36.88
C ARG A 232 -1.47 4.82 -38.05
N LEU A 233 -0.69 5.90 -38.13
CA LEU A 233 0.34 6.07 -39.15
C LEU A 233 1.40 4.96 -39.04
N LYS A 234 1.91 4.70 -37.84
CA LYS A 234 2.85 3.60 -37.59
C LYS A 234 2.29 2.24 -38.03
N CYS A 235 1.02 1.97 -37.72
CA CYS A 235 0.39 0.72 -38.12
C CYS A 235 0.16 0.63 -39.64
N SER A 236 -0.16 1.75 -40.29
CA SER A 236 -0.27 1.85 -41.75
C SER A 236 1.09 1.59 -42.41
N ASN A 237 2.15 2.24 -41.93
CA ASN A 237 3.51 2.05 -42.46
C ASN A 237 4.00 0.61 -42.31
N LEU A 238 3.58 -0.08 -41.24
CA LEU A 238 3.89 -1.49 -41.04
C LEU A 238 2.95 -2.44 -41.81
N GLY A 239 1.96 -1.93 -42.56
CA GLY A 239 0.94 -2.73 -43.26
C GLY A 239 0.07 -3.56 -42.32
N LEU A 240 -0.02 -3.20 -41.04
CA LEU A 240 -0.73 -4.01 -40.03
C LEU A 240 -2.24 -4.04 -40.28
N PHE A 241 -2.83 -2.91 -40.71
CA PHE A 241 -4.27 -2.85 -41.01
C PHE A 241 -4.64 -3.69 -42.23
N ASP A 242 -3.81 -3.70 -43.27
CA ASP A 242 -4.07 -4.47 -44.49
C ASP A 242 -3.96 -5.96 -44.23
N ARG A 243 -2.90 -6.40 -43.54
CA ARG A 243 -2.74 -7.80 -43.12
C ARG A 243 -3.88 -8.26 -42.22
N TYR A 244 -4.25 -7.44 -41.23
CA TYR A 244 -5.39 -7.73 -40.36
C TYR A 244 -6.70 -7.85 -41.16
N SER A 245 -6.95 -6.93 -42.09
CA SER A 245 -8.16 -6.91 -42.92
C SER A 245 -8.20 -8.09 -43.90
N ALA A 246 -7.06 -8.48 -44.47
CA ALA A 246 -6.91 -9.67 -45.31
C ALA A 246 -7.22 -10.95 -44.51
N ALA A 247 -6.57 -11.16 -43.36
CA ALA A 247 -6.81 -12.31 -42.50
C ALA A 247 -8.27 -12.37 -42.00
N LYS A 248 -8.86 -11.21 -41.68
CA LYS A 248 -10.28 -11.14 -41.29
C LYS A 248 -11.21 -11.53 -42.45
N ARG A 249 -10.92 -11.09 -43.68
CA ARG A 249 -11.68 -11.46 -44.89
C ARG A 249 -11.56 -12.96 -45.18
N GLU A 250 -10.34 -13.49 -45.12
CA GLU A 250 -10.08 -14.92 -45.30
C GLU A 250 -10.87 -15.74 -44.29
N LYS A 251 -10.78 -15.42 -42.99
CA LYS A 251 -11.57 -16.09 -41.95
C LYS A 251 -13.08 -15.99 -42.19
N TYR A 252 -13.58 -14.83 -42.62
CA TYR A 252 -15.00 -14.66 -42.95
C TYR A 252 -15.44 -15.56 -44.12
N ASN A 253 -14.56 -15.77 -45.10
CA ASN A 253 -14.83 -16.58 -46.28
C ASN A 253 -14.68 -18.09 -46.03
N SER A 254 -13.74 -18.50 -45.18
CA SER A 254 -13.49 -19.92 -44.88
C SER A 254 -14.36 -20.48 -43.75
N ASP A 255 -14.59 -19.71 -42.69
CA ASP A 255 -15.32 -20.16 -41.49
C ASP A 255 -16.80 -19.72 -41.53
N LYS A 256 -17.69 -20.70 -41.78
CA LYS A 256 -19.14 -20.49 -41.83
C LYS A 256 -19.70 -20.01 -40.49
N GLN A 257 -19.26 -20.56 -39.37
CA GLN A 257 -19.76 -20.19 -38.04
C GLN A 257 -19.35 -18.75 -37.70
N TYR A 258 -18.09 -18.39 -37.92
CA TYR A 258 -17.62 -17.02 -37.70
C TYR A 258 -18.36 -16.01 -38.58
N ARG A 259 -18.68 -16.38 -39.83
CA ARG A 259 -19.47 -15.55 -40.75
C ARG A 259 -20.87 -15.29 -40.21
N MET A 260 -21.55 -16.35 -39.76
CA MET A 260 -22.90 -16.26 -39.21
C MET A 260 -22.92 -15.45 -37.90
N ALA A 261 -21.98 -15.72 -36.99
CA ALA A 261 -21.79 -14.92 -35.78
C ALA A 261 -21.51 -13.44 -36.10
N SER A 262 -20.63 -13.15 -37.05
CA SER A 262 -20.36 -11.76 -37.44
C SER A 262 -21.62 -11.03 -37.94
N ARG A 263 -22.50 -11.72 -38.68
CA ARG A 263 -23.78 -11.18 -39.16
C ARG A 263 -24.75 -10.95 -38.01
N LEU A 264 -24.89 -11.92 -37.12
CA LEU A 264 -25.74 -11.83 -35.93
C LEU A 264 -25.31 -10.67 -35.03
N HIS A 265 -24.02 -10.54 -34.74
CA HIS A 265 -23.49 -9.40 -33.99
C HIS A 265 -23.85 -8.07 -34.66
N THR A 266 -23.63 -7.96 -35.97
CA THR A 266 -23.91 -6.73 -36.71
C THR A 266 -25.38 -6.34 -36.60
N TRP A 267 -26.28 -7.30 -36.80
CA TRP A 267 -27.72 -7.10 -36.71
C TRP A 267 -28.16 -6.67 -35.31
N LEU A 268 -27.72 -7.35 -34.26
CA LEU A 268 -28.00 -6.97 -32.87
C LEU A 268 -27.53 -5.55 -32.56
N THR A 269 -26.33 -5.18 -33.00
CA THR A 269 -25.80 -3.83 -32.74
C THR A 269 -26.46 -2.71 -33.55
N GLN A 270 -27.27 -3.05 -34.55
CA GLN A 270 -27.88 -2.07 -35.47
C GLN A 270 -29.41 -2.04 -35.40
N SER A 271 -30.06 -3.06 -34.84
CA SER A 271 -31.52 -3.15 -34.79
C SER A 271 -32.00 -3.31 -33.35
N GLU A 272 -32.93 -2.45 -32.95
CA GLU A 272 -33.58 -2.55 -31.63
C GLU A 272 -34.55 -3.74 -31.58
N GLU A 273 -35.18 -4.08 -32.70
CA GLU A 273 -36.09 -5.22 -32.86
C GLU A 273 -35.43 -6.54 -32.42
N ALA A 274 -34.15 -6.73 -32.73
CA ALA A 274 -33.42 -7.94 -32.39
C ALA A 274 -33.25 -8.14 -30.88
N HIS A 275 -33.27 -7.07 -30.08
CA HIS A 275 -33.19 -7.16 -28.62
C HIS A 275 -34.49 -7.63 -27.97
N GLN A 276 -35.63 -7.44 -28.65
CA GLN A 276 -36.96 -7.79 -28.13
C GLN A 276 -37.39 -9.22 -28.49
N LEU A 277 -36.60 -9.92 -29.31
CA LEU A 277 -36.91 -11.29 -29.71
C LEU A 277 -36.75 -12.27 -28.55
N SER A 278 -37.47 -13.39 -28.61
CA SER A 278 -37.33 -14.47 -27.63
C SER A 278 -36.10 -15.30 -27.93
N TRP A 279 -35.17 -15.36 -26.98
CA TRP A 279 -33.95 -16.13 -27.08
C TRP A 279 -34.01 -17.40 -26.23
N PRO A 280 -33.47 -18.55 -26.70
CA PRO A 280 -33.61 -19.82 -26.00
C PRO A 280 -32.82 -19.91 -24.69
N THR A 281 -31.59 -19.38 -24.69
CA THR A 281 -30.64 -19.60 -23.58
C THR A 281 -30.12 -18.32 -22.93
N HIS A 282 -30.07 -17.22 -23.68
CA HIS A 282 -29.51 -15.96 -23.18
C HIS A 282 -30.24 -14.77 -23.80
N GLN A 283 -30.47 -13.71 -23.03
CA GLN A 283 -30.98 -12.45 -23.54
C GLN A 283 -29.84 -11.46 -23.84
N PRO A 284 -29.88 -10.72 -24.95
CA PRO A 284 -28.86 -9.74 -25.29
C PRO A 284 -29.04 -8.45 -24.47
N ILE A 285 -27.94 -7.95 -23.92
CA ILE A 285 -27.86 -6.66 -23.23
C ILE A 285 -26.88 -5.77 -24.00
N LEU A 286 -27.40 -4.72 -24.63
CA LEU A 286 -26.59 -3.72 -25.33
C LEU A 286 -26.57 -2.42 -24.53
N TYR A 287 -25.40 -2.07 -23.98
CA TYR A 287 -25.21 -0.82 -23.26
C TYR A 287 -24.79 0.33 -24.20
N ASP A 288 -25.21 1.56 -23.90
CA ASP A 288 -24.78 2.78 -24.59
C ASP A 288 -23.25 2.96 -24.53
N THR A 289 -22.70 2.78 -23.33
CA THR A 289 -21.27 2.74 -23.06
C THR A 289 -20.82 1.33 -22.74
N ARG A 290 -19.59 0.96 -23.12
CA ARG A 290 -19.03 -0.35 -22.75
C ARG A 290 -19.09 -0.55 -21.24
N GLN A 291 -19.42 -1.76 -20.80
CA GLN A 291 -19.47 -2.13 -19.38
C GLN A 291 -18.49 -3.27 -19.10
N SER A 292 -18.00 -3.30 -17.85
CA SER A 292 -17.03 -4.28 -17.39
C SER A 292 -17.72 -5.41 -16.64
N HIS A 293 -17.75 -6.61 -17.23
CA HIS A 293 -18.26 -7.80 -16.55
C HIS A 293 -17.29 -8.97 -16.71
N HIS A 294 -17.48 -10.01 -15.90
CA HIS A 294 -16.78 -11.28 -16.03
C HIS A 294 -17.65 -12.24 -16.81
N CYS A 295 -17.08 -12.87 -17.83
CA CYS A 295 -17.78 -13.89 -18.61
C CYS A 295 -17.87 -15.21 -17.82
N SER A 296 -19.07 -15.71 -17.55
CA SER A 296 -19.30 -17.01 -16.88
C SER A 296 -18.72 -18.17 -17.69
N GLY A 297 -18.80 -18.14 -19.02
CA GLY A 297 -18.30 -19.22 -19.88
C GLY A 297 -16.77 -19.33 -19.98
N CYS A 298 -16.03 -18.21 -20.00
CA CYS A 298 -14.56 -18.24 -20.16
C CYS A 298 -13.77 -17.64 -19.00
N GLY A 299 -14.42 -17.19 -17.94
CA GLY A 299 -13.81 -16.55 -16.77
C GLY A 299 -13.18 -15.16 -17.02
N HIS A 300 -13.01 -14.75 -18.28
CA HIS A 300 -12.32 -13.50 -18.60
C HIS A 300 -13.20 -12.27 -18.32
N GLY A 301 -12.64 -11.31 -17.58
CA GLY A 301 -13.16 -9.95 -17.49
C GLY A 301 -13.03 -9.24 -18.83
N ARG A 302 -14.14 -8.73 -19.37
CA ARG A 302 -14.17 -7.98 -20.63
C ARG A 302 -14.81 -6.62 -20.44
N TYR A 303 -14.49 -5.71 -21.34
CA TYR A 303 -15.06 -4.37 -21.37
C TYR A 303 -15.66 -4.12 -22.76
N ILE A 304 -16.93 -4.50 -22.92
CA ILE A 304 -17.66 -4.55 -24.21
C ILE A 304 -19.07 -3.99 -24.04
N LYS A 305 -19.72 -3.63 -25.16
CA LYS A 305 -21.10 -3.08 -25.16
C LYS A 305 -22.17 -4.15 -25.13
N LEU A 306 -21.96 -5.23 -25.88
CA LEU A 306 -22.91 -6.34 -26.01
C LEU A 306 -22.51 -7.48 -25.07
N TRP A 307 -23.38 -7.75 -24.12
CA TRP A 307 -23.31 -8.89 -23.20
C TRP A 307 -24.52 -9.79 -23.39
N TRP A 308 -24.41 -11.04 -22.93
CA TRP A 308 -25.49 -12.01 -22.98
C TRP A 308 -25.78 -12.48 -21.57
N GLU A 309 -26.99 -12.22 -21.07
CA GLU A 309 -27.40 -12.70 -19.76
C GLU A 309 -28.08 -14.05 -19.90
N LYS A 310 -27.61 -15.03 -19.14
CA LYS A 310 -28.09 -16.41 -19.21
C LYS A 310 -29.47 -16.52 -18.56
N LEU A 311 -30.34 -17.27 -19.21
CA LEU A 311 -31.68 -17.59 -18.77
C LEU A 311 -31.72 -18.96 -18.10
N ASP A 312 -32.54 -19.11 -17.07
CA ASP A 312 -32.83 -20.40 -16.44
C ASP A 312 -33.86 -21.23 -17.26
N GLU A 313 -34.24 -22.41 -16.75
CA GLU A 313 -35.21 -23.29 -17.41
C GLU A 313 -36.60 -22.64 -17.57
N ASN A 314 -36.95 -21.72 -16.66
CA ASN A 314 -38.19 -20.94 -16.70
C ASN A 314 -38.05 -19.64 -17.51
N ARG A 315 -36.90 -19.44 -18.19
CA ARG A 315 -36.52 -18.23 -18.94
C ARG A 315 -36.40 -16.96 -18.10
N ASN A 316 -36.11 -17.09 -16.82
CA ASN A 316 -35.79 -15.96 -15.96
C ASN A 316 -34.29 -15.62 -16.04
N PRO A 317 -33.92 -14.33 -15.99
CA PRO A 317 -32.53 -13.91 -15.97
C PRO A 317 -31.81 -14.37 -14.71
N THR A 318 -30.67 -15.05 -14.88
CA THR A 318 -29.87 -15.59 -13.76
C THR A 318 -28.88 -14.58 -13.17
N GLY A 319 -28.63 -13.46 -13.84
CA GLY A 319 -27.53 -12.54 -13.52
C GLY A 319 -26.16 -13.00 -14.02
N GLU A 320 -26.03 -14.23 -14.54
CA GLU A 320 -24.77 -14.71 -15.13
C GLU A 320 -24.57 -14.14 -16.53
N LEU A 321 -23.46 -13.41 -16.73
CA LEU A 321 -23.16 -12.77 -18.01
C LEU A 321 -22.12 -13.55 -18.81
N SER A 322 -22.43 -13.78 -20.08
CA SER A 322 -21.58 -14.41 -21.09
C SER A 322 -21.11 -13.37 -22.12
N CYS A 323 -19.88 -13.52 -22.62
CA CYS A 323 -19.42 -12.70 -23.74
C CYS A 323 -19.97 -13.23 -25.08
N TYR A 324 -20.01 -12.36 -26.08
CA TYR A 324 -20.51 -12.69 -27.42
C TYR A 324 -19.89 -13.99 -28.01
N ALA A 325 -18.57 -14.12 -27.90
CA ALA A 325 -17.86 -15.29 -28.43
C ALA A 325 -18.22 -16.61 -27.71
N CYS A 326 -18.45 -16.55 -26.39
CA CYS A 326 -18.87 -17.73 -25.63
C CYS A 326 -20.31 -18.09 -25.95
N PHE A 327 -21.20 -17.10 -26.09
CA PHE A 327 -22.58 -17.34 -26.51
C PHE A 327 -22.65 -18.01 -27.88
N THR A 328 -21.94 -17.49 -28.88
CA THR A 328 -21.96 -18.05 -30.24
C THR A 328 -21.08 -19.28 -30.43
N SER A 329 -20.48 -19.81 -29.37
CA SER A 329 -19.66 -21.03 -29.47
C SER A 329 -20.51 -22.26 -29.79
N ASP A 330 -21.73 -22.31 -29.24
CA ASP A 330 -22.76 -23.28 -29.62
C ASP A 330 -23.80 -22.59 -30.52
N TRP A 331 -23.54 -22.62 -31.83
CA TRP A 331 -24.41 -21.96 -32.80
C TRP A 331 -25.85 -22.50 -32.80
N SER A 332 -26.04 -23.78 -32.43
CA SER A 332 -27.37 -24.41 -32.43
C SER A 332 -28.34 -23.75 -31.45
N ARG A 333 -27.80 -23.11 -30.40
CA ARG A 333 -28.56 -22.44 -29.33
C ARG A 333 -28.47 -20.91 -29.41
N ALA A 334 -27.80 -20.38 -30.43
CA ALA A 334 -27.45 -18.96 -30.54
C ALA A 334 -28.43 -18.15 -31.41
N LEU A 335 -29.58 -18.72 -31.78
CA LEU A 335 -30.59 -18.10 -32.63
C LEU A 335 -31.88 -17.80 -31.87
N PRO A 336 -32.59 -16.71 -32.18
CA PRO A 336 -33.88 -16.43 -31.58
C PRO A 336 -34.93 -17.44 -32.06
N ILE A 337 -35.87 -17.75 -31.18
CA ILE A 337 -36.97 -18.69 -31.47
C ILE A 337 -37.78 -18.16 -32.65
N GLY A 338 -38.09 -19.03 -33.62
CA GLY A 338 -38.82 -18.67 -34.85
C GLY A 338 -38.00 -17.97 -35.93
N HIS A 339 -36.70 -17.73 -35.70
CA HIS A 339 -35.81 -16.99 -36.62
C HIS A 339 -34.58 -17.82 -37.05
N GLU A 340 -34.70 -19.14 -37.02
CA GLU A 340 -33.59 -20.10 -37.20
C GLU A 340 -32.94 -20.02 -38.60
N ASN A 341 -33.69 -19.59 -39.61
CA ASN A 341 -33.22 -19.53 -41.00
C ASN A 341 -32.66 -18.16 -41.44
N MET A 342 -32.66 -17.15 -40.57
CA MET A 342 -32.32 -15.76 -40.94
C MET A 342 -30.87 -15.54 -41.39
N PHE A 343 -29.93 -16.42 -41.02
CA PHE A 343 -28.50 -16.20 -41.24
C PHE A 343 -27.83 -17.21 -42.16
N VAL A 344 -28.57 -18.22 -42.61
CA VAL A 344 -28.06 -19.32 -43.45
C VAL A 344 -27.89 -18.87 -44.91
N ASN A 345 -28.87 -18.15 -45.47
CA ASN A 345 -28.90 -17.87 -46.92
C ASN A 345 -29.02 -16.39 -47.34
N ARG A 346 -29.42 -15.45 -46.45
CA ARG A 346 -29.48 -14.01 -46.76
C ARG A 346 -28.99 -13.15 -45.60
N ARG A 347 -28.48 -11.95 -45.89
CA ARG A 347 -28.31 -10.90 -44.87
C ARG A 347 -29.70 -10.41 -44.46
N PRO A 348 -30.04 -10.30 -43.17
CA PRO A 348 -31.14 -9.45 -42.75
C PRO A 348 -30.86 -8.04 -43.28
N ARG A 349 -31.72 -7.54 -44.18
CA ARG A 349 -31.60 -6.17 -44.67
C ARG A 349 -32.13 -5.27 -43.56
N HIS A 350 -31.31 -4.30 -43.14
CA HIS A 350 -31.79 -3.16 -42.40
C HIS A 350 -32.84 -2.47 -43.27
N ARG A 351 -34.08 -2.38 -42.81
CA ARG A 351 -35.04 -1.43 -43.37
C ARG A 351 -34.60 -0.08 -42.80
N SER A 352 -33.80 0.67 -43.55
CA SER A 352 -33.60 2.09 -43.20
C SER A 352 -34.99 2.72 -43.05
N PRO A 353 -35.21 3.60 -42.05
CA PRO A 353 -36.39 4.45 -42.05
C PRO A 353 -36.51 5.06 -43.44
N ALA A 354 -37.69 4.96 -44.06
CA ALA A 354 -37.94 5.60 -45.34
C ALA A 354 -37.49 7.06 -45.20
N LYS A 355 -36.55 7.50 -46.05
CA LYS A 355 -36.28 8.92 -46.19
C LYS A 355 -37.63 9.57 -46.46
N ALA A 356 -38.00 10.56 -45.65
CA ALA A 356 -39.12 11.42 -45.96
C ALA A 356 -38.95 11.93 -47.41
N PRO A 357 -40.02 12.02 -48.20
CA PRO A 357 -39.93 12.61 -49.52
C PRO A 357 -39.37 14.03 -49.36
N ASP A 358 -38.28 14.31 -50.09
CA ASP A 358 -37.72 15.65 -50.22
C ASP A 358 -38.76 16.50 -50.97
N ASP A 359 -39.57 17.25 -50.22
CA ASP A 359 -40.38 18.35 -50.75
C ASP A 359 -39.42 19.49 -51.14
N ASN A 360 -38.81 19.37 -52.32
CA ASN A 360 -38.20 20.48 -53.04
C ASN A 360 -38.35 20.21 -54.55
N ILE A 361 -39.58 20.40 -55.03
CA ILE A 361 -39.90 20.61 -56.45
C ILE A 361 -40.67 21.92 -56.54
N GLU A 362 -39.94 23.01 -56.74
CA GLU A 362 -40.33 24.22 -57.46
C GLU A 362 -38.99 24.84 -57.93
N ASP A 363 -38.76 25.31 -59.14
CA ASP A 363 -39.55 25.44 -60.35
C ASP A 363 -38.52 25.79 -61.44
N LYS A 364 -38.50 25.04 -62.54
CA LYS A 364 -37.87 25.49 -63.80
C LYS A 364 -38.81 25.08 -64.92
N THR A 365 -39.82 25.91 -65.10
CA THR A 365 -40.61 26.02 -66.34
C THR A 365 -39.75 25.89 -67.58
N ALA A 366 -40.21 25.00 -68.46
CA ALA A 366 -39.70 24.74 -69.78
C ALA A 366 -39.87 25.94 -70.73
N THR A 367 -38.89 26.13 -71.61
CA THR A 367 -39.15 26.62 -72.98
C THR A 367 -38.30 25.81 -73.95
N GLU A 368 -38.99 25.25 -74.94
CA GLU A 368 -38.55 24.38 -76.03
C GLU A 368 -37.63 25.07 -77.08
N PRO A 369 -37.06 24.31 -78.05
CA PRO A 369 -35.82 24.64 -78.75
C PRO A 369 -36.05 25.31 -80.13
N SER A 370 -35.08 26.11 -80.61
CA SER A 370 -34.99 26.47 -82.03
C SER A 370 -33.58 26.93 -82.45
N GLU A 371 -33.03 26.12 -83.36
CA GLU A 371 -32.16 26.38 -84.52
C GLU A 371 -31.23 27.63 -84.61
N LYS A 372 -30.00 27.34 -85.04
CA LYS A 372 -28.93 28.27 -85.48
C LYS A 372 -29.42 29.27 -86.53
N PRO A 373 -28.70 30.41 -86.65
CA PRO A 373 -28.04 30.66 -87.94
C PRO A 373 -26.58 31.11 -87.81
N ASP A 374 -25.85 30.82 -88.89
CA ASP A 374 -24.44 31.12 -89.13
C ASP A 374 -24.09 32.62 -89.06
N GLN A 375 -22.83 32.89 -88.67
CA GLN A 375 -22.19 34.19 -88.78
C GLN A 375 -21.96 34.59 -90.25
N PRO A 376 -22.02 35.88 -90.59
CA PRO A 376 -21.30 36.41 -91.73
C PRO A 376 -20.11 37.29 -91.31
N THR A 377 -18.96 36.94 -91.92
CA THR A 377 -17.71 37.69 -92.18
C THR A 377 -16.78 38.05 -91.03
#